data_AF-A0A962ZK78-F1
#
_entry.id   AF-A0A962ZK78-F1
#
_cell.length_a   1.000
_cell.length_b   1.000
_cell.length_c   1.000
_cell.angle_alpha   90.00
_cell.angle_beta   90.00
_cell.angle_gamma   90.00
#
_symmetry.space_group_name_H-M   'P 1'
#
loop_
_entity.id
_entity.type
_entity.pdbx_description
1 polymer ?
#
loop_
_entity_poly.entity_id
_entity_poly.type
_entity_poly.pdbx_seq_one_letter_code
_entity_poly.pdbx_strand_id
1 'polypeptide(L)' 'MSSDIYDKNASTVDRWRELAKAQMKGKTPDDLVWQTPEDIAVKPLYTAADIEALAFTDTMPGLSPYIRGPQATMYA' A
#
# COMPACT_ATOMS: atom_id res chain seq x y z
N MET A 1 10.32 21.07 -10.46
CA MET A 1 9.03 20.40 -10.28
C MET A 1 8.33 21.14 -9.16
N SER A 2 7.33 21.97 -9.48
CA SER A 2 6.78 22.94 -8.53
C SER A 2 6.18 22.24 -7.32
N SER A 3 6.53 22.74 -6.13
CA SER A 3 5.88 22.42 -4.85
C SER A 3 4.37 22.72 -4.84
N ASP A 4 3.84 23.33 -5.90
CA ASP A 4 2.45 23.77 -6.00
C ASP A 4 1.45 22.66 -6.38
N ILE A 5 1.92 21.48 -6.80
CA ILE A 5 1.05 20.36 -7.23
C ILE A 5 0.81 19.36 -6.09
N TYR A 6 1.70 19.29 -5.10
CA TYR A 6 1.64 18.30 -4.04
C TYR A 6 1.77 18.94 -2.66
N ASP A 7 0.65 18.93 -1.92
CA ASP A 7 0.64 19.23 -0.50
C ASP A 7 0.55 17.94 0.31
N LYS A 8 1.66 17.59 0.97
CA LYS A 8 1.76 16.42 1.85
C LYS A 8 0.80 16.49 3.04
N ASN A 9 0.50 17.69 3.54
CA ASN A 9 -0.38 17.88 4.70
C ASN A 9 -1.86 17.70 4.34
N ALA A 10 -2.23 18.02 3.09
CA ALA A 10 -3.59 17.79 2.58
C ALA A 10 -3.80 16.36 2.03
N SER A 11 -2.72 15.69 1.59
CA SER A 11 -2.77 14.36 0.97
C SER A 11 -2.67 13.22 2.00
N THR A 12 -3.57 13.22 3.00
CA THR A 12 -3.58 12.24 4.09
C THR A 12 -4.59 11.11 3.86
N VAL A 13 -4.40 9.99 4.56
CA VAL A 13 -5.33 8.85 4.53
C VAL A 13 -6.72 9.26 5.00
N ASP A 14 -6.81 10.08 6.05
CA ASP A 14 -8.10 10.56 6.57
C ASP A 14 -8.84 11.40 5.54
N ARG A 15 -8.12 12.32 4.87
CA ARG A 15 -8.72 13.14 3.81
C ARG A 15 -9.20 12.29 2.64
N TRP A 16 -8.44 11.26 2.28
CA TRP A 16 -8.88 10.28 1.30
C TRP A 16 -10.14 9.53 1.75
N ARG A 17 -10.23 9.09 3.02
CA ARG A 17 -11.41 8.38 3.55
C ARG A 17 -12.66 9.25 3.46
N GLU A 18 -12.56 10.54 3.78
CA GLU A 18 -13.67 11.50 3.64
C GLU A 18 -14.16 11.61 2.21
N LEU A 19 -13.24 11.81 1.26
CA LEU A 19 -13.55 11.92 -0.17
C LEU A 19 -14.19 10.65 -0.71
N ALA A 20 -13.61 9.49 -0.39
CA ALA A 20 -14.12 8.20 -0.81
C ALA A 20 -15.53 7.95 -0.25
N LYS A 21 -15.77 8.23 1.04
CA LYS A 21 -17.11 8.14 1.65
C LYS A 21 -18.13 9.04 0.94
N ALA A 22 -17.75 10.28 0.60
CA ALA A 22 -18.63 11.21 -0.13
C ALA A 22 -19.00 10.68 -1.53
N GLN A 23 -18.07 9.99 -2.20
CA GLN A 23 -18.30 9.39 -3.52
C GLN A 23 -19.14 8.11 -3.47
N MET A 24 -19.21 7.44 -2.31
CA MET A 24 -19.75 6.09 -2.17
C MET A 24 -21.24 5.98 -1.81
N LYS A 25 -22.04 7.05 -1.98
CA LYS A 25 -23.53 7.05 -1.85
C LYS A 25 -24.06 6.23 -0.66
N GLY A 26 -23.55 6.48 0.54
CA GLY A 26 -23.99 5.83 1.78
C GLY A 26 -23.19 4.60 2.19
N LYS A 27 -22.22 4.17 1.38
CA LYS A 27 -21.19 3.19 1.77
C LYS A 27 -19.92 3.88 2.25
N THR A 28 -19.03 3.10 2.84
CA THR A 28 -17.74 3.52 3.38
C THR A 28 -16.59 2.79 2.67
N PRO A 29 -15.37 3.32 2.70
CA PRO A 29 -14.21 2.63 2.12
C PRO A 29 -13.98 1.22 2.71
N ASP A 30 -14.43 0.96 3.93
CA ASP A 30 -14.33 -0.37 4.55
C ASP A 30 -15.19 -1.41 3.82
N ASP A 31 -16.26 -0.99 3.12
CA ASP A 31 -17.07 -1.87 2.27
C ASP A 31 -16.34 -2.31 0.98
N LEU A 32 -15.18 -1.70 0.68
CA LEU A 32 -14.32 -2.11 -0.45
C LEU A 32 -13.25 -3.13 -0.05
N VAL A 33 -13.17 -3.50 1.24
CA VAL A 33 -12.24 -4.54 1.69
C VAL A 33 -12.61 -5.86 1.03
N TRP A 34 -11.67 -6.43 0.29
CA TRP A 34 -11.87 -7.74 -0.32
C TRP A 34 -11.39 -8.82 0.65
N GLN A 35 -12.32 -9.67 1.08
CA GLN A 35 -12.01 -10.88 1.84
C GLN A 35 -11.66 -12.00 0.87
N THR A 36 -10.39 -12.42 0.86
CA THR A 36 -9.96 -13.53 0.01
C THR A 36 -10.34 -14.88 0.64
N PRO A 37 -10.41 -15.97 -0.14
CA PRO A 37 -10.66 -17.31 0.38
C PRO A 37 -9.61 -17.79 1.40
N GLU A 38 -8.42 -17.21 1.39
CA GLU A 38 -7.32 -17.47 2.33
C GLU A 38 -7.49 -16.74 3.68
N ASP A 39 -8.65 -16.13 3.93
CA ASP A 39 -8.95 -15.36 5.16
C ASP A 39 -8.06 -14.12 5.33
N ILE A 40 -7.71 -13.47 4.20
CA ILE A 40 -6.92 -12.24 4.17
C ILE A 40 -7.80 -11.07 3.74
N ALA A 41 -7.86 -10.05 4.59
CA ALA A 41 -8.54 -8.79 4.29
C ALA A 41 -7.64 -7.86 3.46
N VAL A 42 -7.87 -7.78 2.16
CA VAL A 42 -7.14 -6.88 1.26
C VAL A 42 -7.76 -5.49 1.32
N LYS A 43 -6.96 -4.51 1.76
CA LYS A 43 -7.39 -3.12 1.87
C LYS A 43 -7.52 -2.48 0.48
N PRO A 44 -8.47 -1.54 0.30
CA PRO A 44 -8.61 -0.81 -0.95
C PRO A 44 -7.50 0.24 -1.20
N LEU A 45 -6.72 0.58 -0.16
CA LEU A 45 -5.59 1.50 -0.24
C LEU A 45 -4.48 1.04 0.70
N TYR A 46 -3.24 1.06 0.18
CA TYR A 46 -2.01 0.90 0.94
C TYR A 46 -1.12 2.14 0.74
N THR A 47 -0.35 2.49 1.76
CA THR A 47 0.52 3.67 1.81
C THR A 47 1.91 3.30 2.32
N ALA A 48 2.84 4.27 2.32
CA ALA A 48 4.16 4.08 2.89
C ALA A 48 4.11 3.63 4.37
N ALA A 49 3.12 4.07 5.14
CA ALA A 49 2.95 3.66 6.53
C ALA A 49 2.74 2.13 6.68
N ASP A 50 2.22 1.46 5.66
CA ASP A 50 1.95 0.02 5.70
C ASP A 50 3.20 -0.85 5.57
N ILE A 51 4.32 -0.27 5.14
CA ILE A 51 5.60 -0.97 5.02
C ILE A 51 6.58 -0.61 6.14
N GLU A 52 6.31 0.43 6.93
CA GLU A 52 7.21 0.93 7.98
C GLU A 52 7.51 -0.13 9.05
N ALA A 53 6.53 -0.96 9.38
CA ALA A 53 6.67 -2.03 10.39
C ALA A 53 7.14 -3.37 9.80
N LEU A 54 7.29 -3.47 8.47
CA LEU A 54 7.69 -4.73 7.83
C LEU A 54 9.20 -4.93 7.92
N ALA A 55 9.61 -6.11 8.35
CA ALA A 55 11.00 -6.53 8.29
C ALA A 55 11.41 -6.80 6.82
N PHE A 56 12.70 -6.64 6.53
CA PHE A 56 13.33 -7.10 5.28
C PHE A 56 12.79 -6.45 3.98
N THR A 57 12.29 -5.21 4.05
CA THR A 57 11.81 -4.44 2.90
C THR A 57 12.92 -4.01 1.94
N ASP A 58 14.16 -3.86 2.44
CA ASP A 58 15.33 -3.41 1.68
C ASP A 58 16.35 -4.54 1.37
N THR A 59 15.86 -5.75 1.08
CA THR A 59 16.70 -6.89 0.71
C THR A 59 17.11 -6.90 -0.76
N MET A 60 18.14 -7.68 -1.13
CA MET A 60 18.63 -7.84 -2.51
C MET A 60 18.42 -9.28 -3.02
N PRO A 61 18.14 -9.48 -4.32
CA PRO A 61 18.04 -10.82 -4.91
C PRO A 61 19.37 -11.57 -4.82
N GLY A 62 19.33 -12.89 -4.65
CA GLY A 62 20.53 -13.72 -4.48
C GLY A 62 21.18 -13.65 -3.10
N LEU A 63 20.67 -12.84 -2.18
CA LEU A 63 21.15 -12.70 -0.81
C LEU A 63 20.05 -13.05 0.20
N SER A 64 20.43 -13.64 1.34
CA SER A 64 19.51 -13.96 2.45
C SER A 64 18.76 -12.69 2.90
N PRO A 65 17.44 -12.77 3.22
CA PRO A 65 16.57 -13.94 3.33
C PRO A 65 15.89 -14.40 2.02
N TYR A 66 16.42 -14.01 0.85
CA TYR A 66 15.97 -14.47 -0.47
C TYR A 66 14.51 -14.10 -0.83
N ILE A 67 13.91 -13.11 -0.18
CA ILE A 67 12.55 -12.63 -0.46
C ILE A 67 12.40 -12.19 -1.92
N ARG A 68 13.46 -11.59 -2.50
CA ARG A 68 13.49 -11.15 -3.91
C ARG A 68 13.99 -12.23 -4.89
N GLY A 69 14.17 -13.46 -4.42
CA GLY A 69 14.59 -14.61 -5.21
C GLY A 69 16.02 -15.09 -4.94
N PRO A 70 16.35 -16.34 -5.34
CA PRO A 70 17.60 -17.00 -4.98
C PRO A 70 18.80 -16.66 -5.88
N GLN A 71 18.59 -16.07 -7.05
CA GLN A 71 19.64 -15.71 -8.01
C GLN A 71 19.76 -14.18 -8.10
N ALA A 72 20.97 -13.65 -8.23
CA ALA A 72 21.20 -12.20 -8.27
C ALA A 72 20.53 -11.51 -9.48
N THR A 73 20.47 -12.19 -10.64
CA THR A 73 19.87 -11.66 -11.88
C THR A 73 18.48 -12.22 -12.18
N MET A 74 18.05 -13.25 -11.44
CA MET A 74 16.82 -14.01 -11.68
C MET A 74 16.66 -14.50 -13.13
N TYR A 75 15.98 -13.73 -13.98
CA TYR A 75 15.65 -14.09 -15.37
C TYR A 75 16.15 -13.07 -16.40
N ALA A 76 16.98 -12.11 -15.97
CA ALA A 76 17.57 -11.09 -16.85
C ALA A 76 18.70 -11.65 -17.73
#